data_AF-A0A3D2TUU7-F1
#
_entry.id   AF-A0A3D2TUU7-F1
#
_cell.length_a   1.000
_cell.length_b   1.000
_cell.length_c   1.000
_cell.angle_alpha   90.00
_cell.angle_beta   90.00
_cell.angle_gamma   90.00
#
_symmetry.space_group_name_H-M   'P 1'
#
loop_
_entity.id
_entity.type
_entity.pdbx_description
1 polymer ?
#
loop_
_entity_poly.entity_id
_entity_poly.type
_entity_poly.pdbx_seq_one_letter_code
_entity_poly.pdbx_strand_id
1 'polypeptide(L)'
;MRPIDADKINFNEVFVGESEFAQDTRNAAQMLIDKQPTAYDVDKIVDQLEEEQELAYADFDRYVEEVDPCLDSECDDFFHKGLGRAIKVLKAGGKSD
;
A
#
# COMPACT_ATOMS: atom_id res chain seq x y z
N MET A 1 -9.02 3.92 3.04
CA MET A 1 -8.38 2.73 2.46
C MET A 1 -7.92 1.84 3.59
N ARG A 2 -7.78 0.54 3.32
CA ARG A 2 -7.39 -0.45 4.33
C ARG A 2 -6.01 -1.04 4.03
N PRO A 3 -5.20 -1.36 5.06
CA PRO A 3 -3.88 -1.99 4.85
C PRO A 3 -3.94 -3.45 4.37
N ILE A 4 -5.11 -4.10 4.48
CA ILE A 4 -5.33 -5.50 4.10
C ILE A 4 -6.19 -5.59 2.86
N ASP A 5 -5.83 -6.46 1.93
CA ASP A 5 -6.65 -6.78 0.77
C ASP A 5 -7.80 -7.72 1.18
N ALA A 6 -8.80 -7.15 1.86
CA ALA A 6 -9.96 -7.91 2.31
C ALA A 6 -10.92 -8.30 1.17
N ASP A 7 -10.67 -7.84 -0.07
CA ASP A 7 -11.40 -8.32 -1.26
C ASP A 7 -10.94 -9.73 -1.67
N LYS A 8 -9.74 -10.15 -1.21
CA LYS A 8 -9.22 -11.52 -1.39
C LYS A 8 -9.73 -12.53 -0.35
N ILE A 9 -10.53 -12.11 0.64
CA ILE A 9 -11.04 -13.03 1.68
C ILE A 9 -12.18 -13.89 1.11
N ASN A 10 -12.02 -15.21 1.15
CA ASN A 10 -13.09 -16.15 0.83
C ASN A 10 -13.93 -16.48 2.08
N PHE A 11 -15.06 -15.81 2.27
CA PHE A 11 -15.91 -16.04 3.44
C PHE A 11 -16.56 -17.44 3.49
N ASN A 12 -16.56 -18.20 2.40
CA ASN A 12 -16.99 -19.60 2.43
C ASN A 12 -15.98 -20.51 3.16
N GLU A 13 -14.70 -20.14 3.16
CA GLU A 13 -13.65 -20.84 3.91
C GLU A 13 -13.57 -20.37 5.36
N VAL A 14 -13.83 -19.08 5.61
CA VAL A 14 -13.79 -18.48 6.97
C VAL A 14 -14.98 -18.93 7.81
N PHE A 15 -16.19 -18.91 7.23
CA PHE A 15 -17.42 -19.34 7.89
C PHE A 15 -17.92 -20.61 7.22
N VAL A 16 -17.58 -21.77 7.76
CA VAL A 16 -17.92 -23.09 7.19
C VAL A 16 -19.36 -23.52 7.54
N GLY A 17 -19.99 -24.31 6.65
CA GLY A 17 -21.33 -24.88 6.83
C GLY A 17 -22.41 -24.25 5.94
N GLU A 18 -23.53 -24.95 5.76
CA GLU A 18 -24.63 -24.54 4.85
C GLU A 18 -25.86 -23.98 5.58
N SER A 19 -25.79 -23.76 6.89
CA SER A 19 -26.92 -23.22 7.65
C SER A 19 -27.25 -21.78 7.25
N GLU A 20 -28.51 -21.39 7.42
CA GLU A 20 -28.98 -20.00 7.20
C GLU A 20 -28.17 -19.00 8.03
N PHE A 21 -27.85 -19.35 9.28
CA PHE A 21 -26.96 -18.55 10.13
C PHE A 21 -25.56 -18.35 9.54
N ALA A 22 -24.97 -19.38 8.91
CA ALA A 22 -23.67 -19.26 8.26
C ALA A 22 -23.76 -18.34 7.03
N GLN A 23 -24.83 -18.45 6.23
CA GLN A 23 -25.08 -17.55 5.10
C GLN A 23 -25.24 -16.09 5.54
N ASP A 24 -26.06 -15.84 6.57
CA ASP A 24 -26.28 -14.50 7.12
C ASP A 24 -24.97 -13.87 7.65
N THR A 25 -24.14 -14.68 8.31
CA THR A 25 -22.85 -14.24 8.83
C THR A 25 -21.89 -13.85 7.68
N ARG A 26 -21.83 -14.62 6.60
CA ARG A 26 -21.04 -14.27 5.41
C ARG A 26 -21.54 -12.99 4.76
N ASN A 27 -22.86 -12.86 4.58
CA ASN A 27 -23.48 -11.67 4.00
C ASN A 27 -23.18 -10.41 4.82
N ALA A 28 -23.33 -10.50 6.15
CA ALA A 28 -23.02 -9.40 7.06
C ALA A 28 -21.52 -9.03 7.02
N ALA A 29 -20.62 -10.02 7.00
CA ALA A 29 -19.18 -9.80 6.90
C ALA A 29 -18.81 -9.11 5.57
N GLN A 30 -19.36 -9.58 4.45
CA GLN A 30 -19.14 -8.96 3.14
C GLN A 30 -19.64 -7.51 3.11
N MET A 31 -20.84 -7.23 3.64
CA MET A 31 -21.36 -5.87 3.73
C MET A 31 -20.46 -4.92 4.55
N LEU A 32 -19.78 -5.43 5.58
CA LEU A 32 -18.83 -4.63 6.36
C LEU A 32 -17.54 -4.36 5.58
N ILE A 33 -17.06 -5.34 4.80
CA ILE A 33 -15.91 -5.20 3.91
C ILE A 33 -16.19 -4.19 2.79
N ASP A 34 -17.35 -4.27 2.13
CA ASP A 34 -17.72 -3.40 1.01
C ASP A 34 -17.93 -1.94 1.43
N LYS A 35 -18.26 -1.70 2.71
CA LYS A 35 -18.39 -0.36 3.29
C LYS A 35 -17.04 0.29 3.61
N GLN A 36 -15.96 -0.48 3.68
CA GLN A 36 -14.63 0.05 3.89
C GLN A 36 -14.00 0.44 2.55
N PRO A 37 -13.23 1.53 2.45
CA PRO A 37 -12.56 1.85 1.21
C PRO A 37 -11.52 0.77 0.88
N THR A 38 -11.39 0.44 -0.41
CA THR A 38 -10.53 -0.63 -0.94
C THR A 38 -9.09 -0.53 -0.44
N ALA A 39 -8.38 -1.66 -0.43
CA ALA A 39 -6.97 -1.67 -0.06
C ALA A 39 -6.12 -0.97 -1.11
N TYR A 40 -5.00 -0.39 -0.67
CA TYR A 40 -3.97 -0.02 -1.62
C TYR A 40 -3.26 -1.29 -2.09
N ASP A 41 -2.92 -1.31 -3.38
CA ASP A 41 -2.01 -2.31 -3.93
C ASP A 41 -0.59 -1.92 -3.52
N VAL A 42 -0.05 -2.62 -2.52
CA VAL A 42 1.28 -2.34 -1.95
C VAL A 42 2.36 -2.49 -3.02
N ASP A 43 2.19 -3.43 -3.96
CA ASP A 43 3.15 -3.65 -5.04
C ASP A 43 3.18 -2.42 -5.97
N LYS A 44 2.02 -1.85 -6.31
CA LYS A 44 1.98 -0.60 -7.10
C LYS A 44 2.61 0.60 -6.39
N ILE A 45 2.43 0.70 -5.07
CA ILE A 45 3.08 1.77 -4.28
C ILE A 45 4.60 1.57 -4.31
N VAL A 46 5.06 0.32 -4.16
CA VAL A 46 6.48 -0.01 -4.25
C VAL A 46 7.04 0.35 -5.62
N ASP A 47 6.37 -0.03 -6.70
CA ASP A 47 6.80 0.28 -8.07
C ASP A 47 6.93 1.79 -8.28
N GLN A 48 5.94 2.57 -7.86
CA GLN A 48 5.99 4.04 -7.94
C GLN A 48 7.17 4.62 -7.14
N LEU A 49 7.40 4.13 -5.92
CA LEU A 49 8.51 4.60 -5.09
C LEU A 49 9.88 4.20 -5.65
N GLU A 50 9.98 3.07 -6.35
CA GLU A 50 11.20 2.65 -7.05
C GLU A 50 11.48 3.58 -8.23
N GLU A 51 10.47 3.94 -9.03
CA GLU A 51 10.59 4.94 -10.11
C GLU A 51 11.02 6.32 -9.58
N GLU A 52 10.37 6.80 -8.50
CA GLU A 52 10.73 8.06 -7.84
C GLU A 52 12.15 8.02 -7.26
N GLN A 53 12.55 6.87 -6.70
CA GLN A 53 13.90 6.67 -6.16
C GLN A 53 14.96 6.76 -7.26
N GLU A 54 14.73 6.13 -8.40
CA GLU A 54 15.64 6.17 -9.55
C GLU A 54 15.74 7.59 -10.11
N LEU A 55 14.62 8.29 -10.28
CA LEU A 55 14.58 9.66 -10.78
C LEU A 55 15.32 10.61 -9.82
N ALA A 56 15.01 10.55 -8.52
CA ALA A 56 15.67 11.38 -7.50
C ALA A 56 17.17 11.07 -7.34
N TYR A 57 17.61 9.84 -7.62
CA TYR A 57 19.04 9.49 -7.60
C TYR A 57 19.79 9.99 -8.85
N ALA A 58 19.13 9.97 -10.01
CA ALA A 58 19.74 10.35 -11.27
C ALA A 58 19.78 11.88 -11.48
N ASP A 59 18.69 12.56 -11.12
CA ASP A 59 18.50 14.01 -11.33
C ASP A 59 17.45 14.55 -10.36
N PHE A 60 17.90 15.05 -9.21
CA PHE A 60 17.01 15.53 -8.15
C PHE A 60 16.26 16.80 -8.56
N ASP A 61 16.90 17.72 -9.28
CA ASP A 61 16.25 18.95 -9.78
C ASP A 61 15.06 18.59 -10.69
N ARG A 62 15.25 17.64 -11.59
CA ARG A 62 14.17 17.13 -12.45
C ARG A 62 13.07 16.43 -11.65
N TYR A 63 13.42 15.65 -10.63
CA TYR A 63 12.45 15.04 -9.73
C TYR A 63 11.58 16.09 -9.03
N VAL A 64 12.18 17.18 -8.52
CA VAL A 64 11.46 18.29 -7.90
C VAL A 64 10.50 18.95 -8.89
N GLU A 65 10.94 19.19 -10.13
CA GLU A 65 10.07 19.78 -11.17
C GLU A 65 8.90 18.86 -11.57
N GLU A 66 9.13 17.56 -11.70
CA GLU A 66 8.16 16.60 -12.25
C GLU A 66 7.23 15.98 -11.18
N VAL A 67 7.70 15.82 -9.94
CA VAL A 67 7.02 15.02 -8.91
C VAL A 67 6.60 15.86 -7.71
N ASP A 68 7.53 16.56 -7.05
CA ASP A 68 7.21 17.38 -5.86
C ASP A 68 8.01 18.69 -5.83
N PRO A 69 7.43 19.79 -6.35
CA PRO A 69 8.06 21.11 -6.35
C PRO A 69 8.25 21.74 -4.98
N CYS A 70 7.74 21.12 -3.90
CA CYS A 70 7.92 21.62 -2.54
C CYS A 70 9.28 21.25 -1.95
N LEU A 71 10.02 20.34 -2.59
CA LEU A 71 11.34 19.93 -2.14
C LEU A 71 12.41 20.92 -2.65
N ASP A 72 13.37 21.21 -1.79
CA ASP A 72 14.49 22.08 -2.12
C ASP A 72 15.79 21.27 -2.27
N SER A 73 16.82 21.91 -2.80
CA SER A 73 18.14 21.29 -2.98
C SER A 73 18.80 20.84 -1.68
N GLU A 74 18.34 21.28 -0.50
CA GLU A 74 18.84 20.80 0.78
C GLU A 74 18.37 19.36 1.09
N CYS A 75 17.32 18.90 0.40
CA CYS A 75 16.80 17.55 0.52
C CYS A 75 17.59 16.50 -0.29
N ASP A 76 18.40 16.93 -1.26
CA ASP A 76 18.99 16.11 -2.34
C ASP A 76 19.83 14.92 -1.84
N ASP A 77 20.86 15.20 -1.01
CA ASP A 77 21.95 14.25 -0.72
C ASP A 77 21.51 12.85 -0.25
N PHE A 78 20.33 12.74 0.37
CA PHE A 78 19.82 11.50 0.94
C PHE A 78 18.36 11.16 0.62
N PHE A 79 17.66 11.94 -0.22
CA PHE A 79 16.24 11.70 -0.49
C PHE A 79 15.98 10.31 -1.09
N HIS A 80 16.74 9.93 -2.13
CA HIS A 80 16.67 8.60 -2.74
C HIS A 80 16.94 7.46 -1.73
N LYS A 81 17.75 7.69 -0.68
CA LYS A 81 17.96 6.69 0.39
C LYS A 81 16.77 6.60 1.32
N GLY A 82 16.10 7.72 1.59
CA GLY A 82 14.83 7.79 2.30
C GLY A 82 13.75 6.96 1.62
N LEU A 83 13.57 7.14 0.29
CA LEU A 83 12.68 6.32 -0.53
C LEU A 83 13.03 4.83 -0.45
N GLY A 84 14.32 4.50 -0.56
CA GLY A 84 14.80 3.12 -0.38
C GLY A 84 14.49 2.52 0.99
N ARG A 85 14.47 3.33 2.06
CA ARG A 85 14.03 2.87 3.40
C ARG A 85 12.53 2.68 3.44
N ALA A 86 11.74 3.57 2.84
CA ALA A 86 10.29 3.45 2.77
C ALA A 86 9.87 2.17 2.04
N ILE A 87 10.47 1.87 0.89
CA ILE A 87 10.25 0.63 0.13
C ILE A 87 10.51 -0.60 1.00
N LYS A 88 11.63 -0.63 1.75
CA LYS A 88 11.95 -1.74 2.65
C LYS A 88 10.90 -1.93 3.75
N VAL A 89 10.40 -0.83 4.33
CA VAL A 89 9.35 -0.88 5.37
C VAL A 89 8.04 -1.40 4.79
N LEU A 90 7.65 -0.98 3.59
CA LEU A 90 6.46 -1.45 2.89
C LEU A 90 6.54 -2.93 2.55
N LYS A 91 7.67 -3.39 1.98
CA LYS A 91 7.92 -4.82 1.69
C LYS A 91 7.90 -5.68 2.95
N ALA A 92 8.35 -5.15 4.09
CA ALA A 92 8.29 -5.83 5.39
C ALA A 92 6.89 -5.79 6.04
N GLY A 93 5.91 -5.11 5.44
CA GLY A 93 4.58 -4.92 5.99
C GLY A 93 4.57 -4.12 7.31
N GLY A 94 5.56 -3.25 7.51
CA GLY A 94 5.69 -2.44 8.72
C GLY A 94 6.03 -3.22 9.99
N LYS A 95 6.48 -4.47 9.88
CA LYS A 95 6.92 -5.26 11.03
C LYS A 95 8.32 -4.82 11.47
N SER A 96 8.46 -4.49 12.74
CA SER A 96 9.75 -4.39 13.43
C SER A 96 10.08 -5.80 13.95
N ASP A 97 11.24 -6.34 13.57
CA ASP A 97 11.78 -7.54 14.22
C ASP A 97 12.02 -7.30 15.74
#